data_AF-B8M365-F1
#
_entry.id   AF-B8M365-F1
#
_cell.length_a   1.000
_cell.length_b   1.000
_cell.length_c   1.000
_cell.angle_alpha   90.00
_cell.angle_beta   90.00
_cell.angle_gamma   90.00
#
_symmetry.space_group_name_H-M   'P 1'
#
loop_
_entity.id
_entity.type
_entity.pdbx_description
1 polymer ?
#
loop_
_entity_poly.entity_id
_entity_poly.type
_entity_poly.pdbx_seq_one_letter_code
_entity_poly.pdbx_strand_id
1 'polypeptide(L)'
;MHAVLTISASHLNYLLPQQAENKRAMNIYLSRTLPGFRSGVGTIASLQDTDAVIACGFLLLYYAWDDSNQSIDSDGLLWFATGLSEVITAAYTIQSQDGTNNGIFHNYAIPQYAQMLLDIRTRTASAASYLSYDFDGNFLGRHKLSDQVQDSVSQGGGCREIRLENRLGPIFYTVDSFTLGLDLTGFLPSFMAYSLTWPTKAPKDFVNQINAGESHALLVLLSFYSSVWLTLSNEVWWAHRRCRMMCELILSQLTYQKESFWSENITRIAEYFNFNQKTNGTWEVGCPSPTRI
;
A
#
# COMPACT_ATOMS: atom_id res chain seq x y z
N MET A 1 2.48 24.55 -15.16
CA MET A 1 3.34 24.26 -16.33
C MET A 1 4.55 23.39 -15.99
N HIS A 2 5.29 23.67 -14.91
CA HIS A 2 6.48 22.86 -14.54
C HIS A 2 6.20 21.36 -14.33
N ALA A 3 5.03 20.97 -13.81
CA ALA A 3 4.67 19.55 -13.67
C ALA A 3 4.68 18.78 -15.00
N VAL A 4 4.14 19.39 -16.06
CA VAL A 4 4.13 18.79 -17.41
C VAL A 4 5.56 18.65 -17.92
N LEU A 5 6.39 19.68 -17.73
CA LEU A 5 7.80 19.65 -18.14
C LEU A 5 8.62 18.62 -17.35
N THR A 6 8.29 18.37 -16.08
CA THR A 6 8.87 17.29 -15.29
C THR A 6 8.56 15.94 -15.91
N ILE A 7 7.30 15.68 -16.29
CA ILE A 7 6.90 14.43 -16.95
C ILE A 7 7.57 14.27 -18.31
N SER A 8 7.57 15.32 -19.13
CA SER A 8 8.24 15.29 -20.43
C SER A 8 9.74 15.01 -20.29
N ALA A 9 10.41 15.62 -19.31
CA ALA A 9 11.82 15.37 -19.02
C ALA A 9 12.07 13.96 -18.46
N SER A 10 11.15 13.41 -17.65
CA SER A 10 11.20 12.01 -17.19
C SER A 10 11.14 11.05 -18.38
N HIS A 11 10.18 11.25 -19.29
CA HIS A 11 10.03 10.45 -20.51
C HIS A 11 11.26 10.55 -21.43
N LEU A 12 11.81 11.75 -21.62
CA LEU A 12 13.03 11.94 -22.42
C LEU A 12 14.24 11.27 -21.77
N ASN A 13 14.34 11.31 -20.45
CA ASN A 13 15.40 10.61 -19.71
C ASN A 13 15.27 9.08 -19.84
N TYR A 14 14.05 8.54 -19.89
CA TYR A 14 13.81 7.12 -20.15
C TYR A 14 14.22 6.72 -21.57
N LEU A 15 13.86 7.51 -22.58
CA LEU A 15 14.18 7.23 -23.99
C LEU A 15 15.67 7.45 -24.32
N LEU A 16 16.31 8.43 -23.69
CA LEU A 16 17.68 8.85 -23.96
C LEU A 16 18.48 8.96 -22.64
N PRO A 17 18.77 7.82 -21.96
CA PRO A 17 19.39 7.82 -20.64
C PRO A 17 20.85 8.30 -20.64
N GLN A 18 21.50 8.37 -21.81
CA GLN A 18 22.90 8.81 -21.95
C GLN A 18 23.06 10.33 -21.84
N GLN A 19 21.97 11.10 -21.95
CA GLN A 19 22.00 12.55 -21.88
C GLN A 19 21.74 13.03 -20.44
N ALA A 20 22.81 13.36 -19.72
CA ALA A 20 22.73 13.87 -18.35
C ALA A 20 21.88 15.16 -18.21
N GLU A 21 21.70 15.91 -19.29
CA GLU A 21 20.86 17.10 -19.35
C GLU A 21 19.38 16.79 -19.08
N ASN A 22 18.87 15.65 -19.52
CA ASN A 22 17.47 15.26 -19.31
C ASN A 22 17.18 15.00 -17.83
N LYS A 23 18.08 14.29 -17.14
CA LYS A 23 18.01 14.08 -15.69
C LYS A 23 18.11 15.40 -14.91
N ARG A 24 18.98 16.31 -15.34
CA ARG A 24 19.11 17.64 -14.72
C ARG A 24 17.84 18.48 -14.91
N ALA A 25 17.29 18.50 -16.13
CA ALA A 25 16.07 19.23 -16.46
C ALA A 25 14.88 18.71 -15.64
N MET A 26 14.73 17.38 -15.54
CA MET A 26 13.73 16.72 -14.70
C MET A 26 13.78 17.22 -13.25
N ASN A 27 14.96 17.17 -12.61
CA ASN A 27 15.12 17.62 -11.22
C ASN A 27 14.83 19.12 -11.04
N ILE A 28 15.22 19.95 -11.99
CA ILE A 28 14.94 21.39 -11.96
C ILE A 28 13.44 21.65 -12.05
N TYR A 29 12.73 20.99 -12.97
CA TYR A 29 11.29 21.17 -13.08
C TYR A 29 10.52 20.60 -11.90
N LEU A 30 10.96 19.47 -11.34
CA LEU A 30 10.37 18.91 -10.12
C LEU A 30 10.53 19.87 -8.94
N SER A 31 11.74 20.38 -8.70
CA SER A 31 12.01 21.32 -7.60
C SER A 31 11.23 22.63 -7.71
N ARG A 32 10.83 23.03 -8.92
CA ARG A 32 9.94 24.19 -9.16
C ARG A 32 8.46 23.83 -9.09
N THR A 33 8.10 22.58 -9.37
CA THR A 33 6.71 22.11 -9.32
C THR A 33 6.23 21.96 -7.88
N LEU A 34 7.05 21.39 -6.99
CA LEU A 34 6.65 21.10 -5.61
C LEU A 34 6.25 22.34 -4.79
N PRO A 35 7.00 23.47 -4.81
CA PRO A 35 6.59 24.68 -4.11
C PRO A 35 5.31 25.30 -4.68
N GLY A 36 5.17 25.30 -6.02
CA GLY A 36 3.97 25.80 -6.69
C GLY A 36 2.73 24.97 -6.34
N PHE A 37 2.86 23.65 -6.31
CA PHE A 37 1.80 22.75 -5.86
C PHE A 37 1.43 23.00 -4.39
N ARG A 38 2.41 23.08 -3.47
CA ARG A 38 2.17 23.38 -2.05
C ARG A 38 1.46 24.72 -1.84
N SER A 39 1.89 25.76 -2.57
CA SER A 39 1.23 27.06 -2.54
C SER A 39 -0.21 26.99 -3.04
N GLY A 40 -0.44 26.28 -4.15
CA GLY A 40 -1.77 26.09 -4.72
C GLY A 40 -2.72 25.31 -3.80
N VAL A 41 -2.21 24.28 -3.11
CA VAL A 41 -2.97 23.55 -2.08
C VAL A 41 -3.40 24.47 -0.94
N GLY A 42 -2.51 25.38 -0.50
CA GLY A 42 -2.83 26.36 0.53
C GLY A 42 -3.88 27.40 0.12
N THR A 43 -4.13 27.58 -1.19
CA THR A 43 -5.05 28.58 -1.74
C THR A 43 -6.28 27.98 -2.44
N ILE A 44 -6.58 26.69 -2.22
CA ILE A 44 -7.75 25.99 -2.83
C ILE A 44 -9.09 26.73 -2.61
N ALA A 45 -9.15 27.64 -1.64
CA ALA A 45 -10.29 28.53 -1.39
C ALA A 45 -10.74 29.39 -2.59
N SER A 46 -9.87 29.71 -3.56
CA SER A 46 -10.31 30.39 -4.80
C SER A 46 -10.55 29.37 -5.90
N LEU A 47 -11.82 29.14 -6.26
CA LEU A 47 -12.28 28.18 -7.29
C LEU A 47 -11.52 28.22 -8.64
N GLN A 48 -10.82 29.31 -8.94
CA GLN A 48 -10.18 29.54 -10.24
C GLN A 48 -8.96 28.65 -10.51
N ASP A 49 -8.33 28.07 -9.48
CA ASP A 49 -7.09 27.30 -9.61
C ASP A 49 -7.20 25.83 -9.19
N THR A 50 -8.38 25.39 -8.74
CA THR A 50 -8.58 24.06 -8.15
C THR A 50 -8.27 22.93 -9.14
N ASP A 51 -8.70 23.07 -10.39
CA ASP A 51 -8.41 22.09 -11.44
C ASP A 51 -6.91 21.99 -11.75
N ALA A 52 -6.20 23.13 -11.75
CA ALA A 52 -4.77 23.15 -11.99
C ALA A 52 -4.01 22.44 -10.87
N VAL A 53 -4.47 22.57 -9.62
CA VAL A 53 -3.91 21.87 -8.47
C VAL A 53 -4.18 20.36 -8.56
N ILE A 54 -5.42 19.95 -8.85
CA ILE A 54 -5.78 18.53 -9.03
C ILE A 54 -4.97 17.89 -10.16
N ALA A 55 -4.91 18.53 -11.34
CA ALA A 55 -4.14 18.05 -12.48
C ALA A 55 -2.63 17.98 -12.17
N CYS A 56 -2.10 18.97 -11.46
CA CYS A 56 -0.70 18.95 -11.00
C CYS A 56 -0.44 17.79 -10.03
N GLY A 57 -1.38 17.51 -9.13
CA GLY A 57 -1.34 16.34 -8.24
C GLY A 57 -1.31 15.02 -9.01
N PHE A 58 -2.18 14.82 -10.00
CA PHE A 58 -2.13 13.62 -10.84
C PHE A 58 -0.80 13.46 -11.58
N LEU A 59 -0.22 14.55 -12.10
CA LEU A 59 1.08 14.51 -12.77
C LEU A 59 2.21 14.17 -11.80
N LEU A 60 2.19 14.69 -10.57
CA LEU A 60 3.18 14.34 -9.55
C LEU A 60 3.02 12.89 -9.06
N LEU A 61 1.80 12.38 -8.96
CA LEU A 61 1.53 10.98 -8.66
C LEU A 61 2.05 10.07 -9.78
N TYR A 62 1.77 10.43 -11.04
CA TYR A 62 2.30 9.74 -12.21
C TYR A 62 3.83 9.75 -12.24
N TYR A 63 4.45 10.91 -11.98
CA TYR A 63 5.91 11.03 -11.89
C TYR A 63 6.50 10.08 -10.85
N ALA A 64 5.93 10.07 -9.64
CA ALA A 64 6.40 9.25 -8.55
C ALA A 64 6.15 7.74 -8.81
N TRP A 65 5.17 7.39 -9.66
CA TRP A 65 4.96 6.02 -10.13
C TRP A 65 6.02 5.60 -11.16
N ASP A 66 6.31 6.47 -12.13
CA ASP A 66 7.19 6.22 -13.29
C ASP A 66 8.68 6.15 -12.90
N ASP A 67 9.11 6.91 -11.88
CA ASP A 67 10.50 6.92 -11.45
C ASP A 67 10.87 5.65 -10.69
N SER A 68 11.20 4.60 -11.45
CA SER A 68 11.70 3.31 -10.97
C SER A 68 13.07 3.40 -10.27
N ASN A 69 13.76 4.54 -10.36
CA ASN A 69 15.10 4.75 -9.81
C ASN A 69 15.13 5.59 -8.54
N GLN A 70 14.09 6.38 -8.26
CA GLN A 70 13.96 7.02 -6.96
C GLN A 70 13.42 6.00 -5.96
N SER A 71 14.10 5.90 -4.82
CA SER A 71 13.58 5.30 -3.60
C SER A 71 12.44 6.13 -3.02
N ILE A 72 11.54 6.68 -3.85
CA ILE A 72 10.27 7.19 -3.37
C ILE A 72 9.59 5.95 -2.82
N ASP A 73 9.57 5.90 -1.49
CA ASP A 73 8.84 4.93 -0.73
C ASP A 73 7.44 4.83 -1.34
N SER A 74 7.04 3.64 -1.79
CA SER A 74 5.69 3.42 -2.32
C SER A 74 4.61 3.78 -1.31
N ASP A 75 4.97 3.84 -0.03
CA ASP A 75 4.09 4.30 1.02
C ASP A 75 3.96 5.83 0.95
N GLY A 76 5.01 6.56 0.56
CA GLY A 76 4.96 7.99 0.21
C GLY A 76 4.03 8.30 -0.97
N LEU A 77 3.92 7.40 -1.95
CA LEU A 77 2.90 7.45 -3.02
C LEU A 77 1.48 7.28 -2.47
N LEU A 78 1.29 6.40 -1.48
CA LEU A 78 0.02 6.24 -0.79
C LEU A 78 -0.35 7.51 -0.01
N TRP A 79 0.60 8.09 0.75
CA TRP A 79 0.41 9.38 1.42
C TRP A 79 0.11 10.51 0.43
N PHE A 80 0.76 10.51 -0.73
CA PHE A 80 0.54 11.48 -1.78
C PHE A 80 -0.84 11.30 -2.44
N ALA A 81 -1.28 10.06 -2.69
CA ALA A 81 -2.62 9.74 -3.18
C ALA A 81 -3.71 10.11 -2.15
N THR A 82 -3.46 9.88 -0.86
CA THR A 82 -4.31 10.34 0.24
C THR A 82 -4.39 11.86 0.28
N GLY A 83 -3.25 12.56 0.17
CA GLY A 83 -3.23 14.03 0.08
C GLY A 83 -3.97 14.57 -1.15
N LEU A 84 -3.88 13.88 -2.29
CA LEU A 84 -4.64 14.22 -3.49
C LEU A 84 -6.15 14.01 -3.27
N SER A 85 -6.54 12.94 -2.59
CA SER A 85 -7.92 12.69 -2.17
C SER A 85 -8.45 13.81 -1.26
N GLU A 86 -7.63 14.31 -0.32
CA GLU A 86 -7.99 15.43 0.54
C GLU A 86 -8.19 16.73 -0.26
N VAL A 87 -7.31 16.99 -1.23
CA VAL A 87 -7.42 18.14 -2.14
C VAL A 87 -8.70 18.06 -2.97
N ILE A 88 -9.04 16.89 -3.53
CA ILE A 88 -10.28 16.68 -4.31
C ILE A 88 -11.51 16.85 -3.41
N THR A 89 -11.45 16.36 -2.17
CA THR A 89 -12.54 16.49 -1.22
C THR A 89 -12.76 17.95 -0.80
N ALA A 90 -11.68 18.69 -0.52
CA ALA A 90 -11.74 20.11 -0.18
C ALA A 90 -12.22 20.97 -1.36
N ALA A 91 -11.76 20.64 -2.58
CA ALA A 91 -12.26 21.24 -3.81
C ALA A 91 -13.78 21.08 -3.94
N TYR A 92 -14.27 19.87 -3.69
CA TYR A 92 -15.69 19.55 -3.76
C TYR A 92 -16.52 20.30 -2.71
N THR A 93 -16.09 20.36 -1.45
CA THR A 93 -16.86 21.06 -0.39
C THR A 93 -17.03 22.54 -0.71
N ILE A 94 -16.00 23.19 -1.26
CA ILE A 94 -16.04 24.59 -1.69
C ILE A 94 -16.95 24.76 -2.91
N GLN A 95 -16.83 23.88 -3.92
CA GLN A 95 -17.66 23.92 -5.13
C GLN A 95 -19.15 23.67 -4.85
N SER A 96 -19.48 22.86 -3.83
CA SER A 96 -20.86 22.61 -3.42
C SER A 96 -21.58 23.83 -2.84
N GLN A 97 -20.83 24.81 -2.33
CA GLN A 97 -21.38 26.04 -1.73
C GLN A 97 -21.70 27.12 -2.78
N ASP A 98 -20.96 27.18 -3.89
CA ASP A 98 -21.05 28.27 -4.88
C ASP A 98 -21.98 27.98 -6.07
N GLY A 99 -22.55 26.77 -6.17
CA GLY A 99 -23.60 26.41 -7.14
C GLY A 99 -23.21 26.50 -8.62
N THR A 100 -21.98 26.90 -8.95
CA THR A 100 -21.48 27.15 -10.30
C THR A 100 -20.36 26.16 -10.62
N ASN A 101 -20.76 24.98 -11.11
CA ASN A 101 -19.88 23.85 -11.31
C ASN A 101 -19.18 23.92 -12.68
N ASN A 102 -18.14 24.74 -12.81
CA ASN A 102 -17.50 25.02 -14.11
C ASN A 102 -16.08 24.42 -14.30
N GLY A 103 -15.54 23.68 -13.33
CA GLY A 103 -14.19 23.10 -13.42
C GLY A 103 -14.13 21.84 -14.29
N ILE A 104 -13.02 21.53 -14.95
CA ILE A 104 -12.89 20.33 -15.81
C ILE A 104 -13.07 19.01 -15.05
N PHE A 105 -12.85 19.01 -13.73
CA PHE A 105 -13.06 17.84 -12.86
C PHE A 105 -14.46 17.77 -12.24
N HIS A 106 -15.38 18.70 -12.55
CA HIS A 106 -16.73 18.74 -11.96
C HIS A 106 -17.53 17.43 -12.12
N ASN A 107 -17.35 16.75 -13.26
CA ASN A 107 -18.00 15.46 -13.56
C ASN A 107 -17.40 14.28 -12.79
N TYR A 108 -16.18 14.43 -12.26
CA TYR A 108 -15.49 13.41 -11.49
C TYR A 108 -15.59 13.67 -9.98
N ALA A 109 -15.88 14.91 -9.58
CA ALA A 109 -16.27 15.29 -8.23
C ALA A 109 -17.75 14.97 -7.95
N ILE A 110 -18.16 13.73 -8.25
CA ILE A 110 -19.53 13.25 -8.02
C ILE A 110 -19.75 13.16 -6.49
N PRO A 111 -20.90 13.62 -5.95
CA PRO A 111 -21.20 13.57 -4.52
C PRO A 111 -20.96 12.21 -3.87
N GLN A 112 -21.20 11.13 -4.62
CA GLN A 112 -21.04 9.75 -4.18
C GLN A 112 -19.56 9.39 -3.94
N TYR A 113 -18.64 9.83 -4.80
CA TYR A 113 -17.20 9.56 -4.64
C TYR A 113 -16.58 10.43 -3.55
N ALA A 114 -16.97 11.71 -3.44
CA ALA A 114 -16.48 12.58 -2.38
C ALA A 114 -16.93 12.10 -0.99
N GLN A 115 -18.19 11.65 -0.87
CA GLN A 115 -18.68 11.02 0.35
C GLN A 115 -17.97 9.70 0.63
N MET A 116 -17.75 8.85 -0.38
CA MET A 116 -16.97 7.62 -0.23
C MET A 116 -15.56 7.89 0.32
N LEU A 117 -14.86 8.90 -0.20
CA LEU A 117 -13.51 9.26 0.27
C LEU A 117 -13.50 9.81 1.70
N LEU A 118 -14.50 10.63 2.07
CA LEU A 118 -14.69 11.11 3.44
C LEU A 118 -15.02 9.97 4.41
N ASP A 119 -15.86 9.03 4.00
CA ASP A 119 -16.29 7.90 4.81
C ASP A 119 -15.15 6.89 5.00
N ILE A 120 -14.31 6.68 3.98
CA ILE A 120 -13.06 5.93 4.10
C ILE A 120 -12.13 6.60 5.13
N ARG A 121 -12.00 7.93 5.08
CA ARG A 121 -11.13 8.69 5.99
C ARG A 121 -11.60 8.61 7.44
N THR A 122 -12.89 8.82 7.69
CA THR A 122 -13.44 8.72 9.06
C THR A 122 -13.30 7.31 9.59
N ARG A 123 -13.59 6.29 8.77
CA ARG A 123 -13.47 4.87 9.14
C ARG A 123 -12.01 4.46 9.39
N THR A 124 -11.06 4.87 8.55
CA THR A 124 -9.63 4.58 8.74
C THR A 124 -9.02 5.34 9.92
N ALA A 125 -9.38 6.59 10.14
CA ALA A 125 -8.95 7.35 11.31
C ALA A 125 -9.51 6.76 12.62
N SER A 126 -10.75 6.27 12.62
CA SER A 126 -11.34 5.57 13.76
C SER A 126 -10.77 4.15 13.96
N ALA A 127 -10.39 3.46 12.89
CA ALA A 127 -9.75 2.14 12.95
C ALA A 127 -8.29 2.22 13.42
N ALA A 128 -7.56 3.28 13.03
CA ALA A 128 -6.17 3.49 13.46
C ALA A 128 -6.02 3.71 14.97
N SER A 129 -7.06 4.22 15.66
CA SER A 129 -7.07 4.34 17.13
C SER A 129 -7.37 3.02 17.86
N TYR A 130 -7.78 1.97 17.14
CA TYR A 130 -8.17 0.67 17.71
C TYR A 130 -7.81 -0.48 16.76
N LEU A 131 -6.52 -0.65 16.40
CA LEU A 131 -6.08 -1.98 15.97
C LEU A 131 -6.35 -2.93 17.15
N SER A 132 -7.34 -3.80 17.00
CA SER A 132 -7.70 -4.72 18.08
C SER A 132 -6.73 -5.89 18.15
N TYR A 133 -6.08 -6.22 17.02
CA TYR A 133 -5.21 -7.39 16.89
C TYR A 133 -3.76 -6.99 16.55
N ASP A 134 -2.80 -7.47 17.34
CA ASP A 134 -1.37 -7.28 17.11
C ASP A 134 -0.85 -8.25 16.05
N PHE A 135 -1.03 -7.91 14.78
CA PHE A 135 -0.55 -8.72 13.65
C PHE A 135 0.99 -8.81 13.62
N ASP A 136 1.69 -7.74 13.97
CA ASP A 136 3.14 -7.68 13.92
C ASP A 136 3.79 -8.61 14.96
N GLY A 137 3.28 -8.62 16.19
CA GLY A 137 3.73 -9.52 17.24
C GLY A 137 3.31 -10.97 16.98
N ASN A 138 2.06 -11.20 16.56
CA ASN A 138 1.52 -12.55 16.41
C ASN A 138 2.00 -13.28 15.14
N PHE A 139 2.14 -12.57 14.01
CA PHE A 139 2.48 -13.20 12.74
C PHE A 139 3.97 -13.07 12.43
N LEU A 140 4.58 -11.92 12.73
CA LEU A 140 5.95 -11.62 12.32
C LEU A 140 6.99 -11.70 13.46
N GLY A 141 6.54 -11.88 14.71
CA GLY A 141 7.41 -12.16 15.85
C GLY A 141 8.35 -10.99 16.23
N ARG A 142 8.01 -9.75 15.87
CA ARG A 142 8.89 -8.57 16.03
C ARG A 142 9.40 -8.34 17.46
N HIS A 143 8.61 -8.70 18.47
CA HIS A 143 9.03 -8.61 19.87
C HIS A 143 10.21 -9.54 20.23
N LYS A 144 10.40 -10.67 19.53
CA LYS A 144 11.52 -11.60 19.78
C LYS A 144 12.77 -11.27 18.95
N LEU A 145 12.62 -10.64 17.78
CA LEU A 145 13.73 -10.23 16.90
C LEU A 145 14.49 -8.98 17.42
N SER A 146 13.81 -8.09 18.14
CA SER A 146 14.41 -6.86 18.66
C SER A 146 15.44 -7.11 19.77
N ASP A 147 15.34 -8.21 20.51
CA ASP A 147 16.25 -8.55 21.61
C ASP A 147 17.60 -9.15 21.15
N GLN A 148 17.77 -9.45 19.86
CA GLN A 148 19.01 -10.03 19.34
C GLN A 148 19.80 -9.13 18.38
N VAL A 149 19.29 -7.94 18.03
CA VAL A 149 19.95 -7.02 17.06
C VAL A 149 20.41 -5.70 17.71
N GLN A 150 20.37 -5.61 19.04
CA GLN A 150 21.02 -4.52 19.77
C GLN A 150 22.51 -4.81 19.97
N ASP A 151 23.25 -4.89 18.87
CA ASP A 151 24.69 -4.61 18.82
C ASP A 151 25.15 -4.63 17.36
N SER A 152 24.88 -3.54 16.63
CA SER A 152 25.89 -2.85 15.83
C SER A 152 25.30 -1.75 14.95
N VAL A 153 26.01 -0.62 14.99
CA VAL A 153 26.07 0.49 14.03
C VAL A 153 25.01 1.59 14.14
N SER A 154 25.42 2.60 14.92
CA SER A 154 25.12 4.00 14.69
C SER A 154 25.78 4.56 13.42
N GLN A 155 25.13 5.59 12.85
CA GLN A 155 25.59 6.61 11.89
C GLN A 155 25.33 6.36 10.39
N GLY A 156 24.47 7.22 9.84
CA GLY A 156 24.28 7.41 8.39
C GLY A 156 22.85 7.79 8.05
N GLY A 157 22.53 9.09 8.09
CA GLY A 157 21.25 9.60 7.60
C GLY A 157 21.13 9.37 6.09
N GLY A 158 20.27 8.43 5.71
CA GLY A 158 19.87 8.12 4.33
C GLY A 158 18.78 7.06 4.39
N CYS A 159 17.72 7.24 3.59
CA CYS A 159 16.49 6.42 3.50
C CYS A 159 16.50 5.14 4.36
N ARG A 160 15.70 5.10 5.43
CA ARG A 160 15.41 3.87 6.17
C ARG A 160 15.07 2.79 5.16
N GLU A 161 15.81 1.69 5.20
CA GLU A 161 15.51 0.49 4.42
C GLU A 161 14.08 0.06 4.79
N ILE A 162 13.11 0.32 3.89
CA ILE A 162 11.71 0.00 4.13
C ILE A 162 11.60 -1.51 4.04
N ARG A 163 11.66 -2.14 5.19
CA ARG A 163 11.45 -3.59 5.28
C ARG A 163 10.05 -3.93 4.80
N LEU A 164 9.94 -4.99 4.00
CA LEU A 164 8.70 -5.33 3.29
C LEU A 164 7.53 -5.61 4.27
N GLU A 165 7.85 -6.10 5.46
CA GLU A 165 6.91 -6.32 6.55
C GLU A 165 6.19 -5.04 6.99
N ASN A 166 6.83 -3.87 6.95
CA ASN A 166 6.17 -2.60 7.30
C ASN A 166 5.06 -2.23 6.31
N ARG A 167 5.17 -2.71 5.06
CA ARG A 167 4.17 -2.51 4.00
C ARG A 167 2.96 -3.43 4.15
N LEU A 168 2.97 -4.36 5.12
CA LEU A 168 1.78 -5.14 5.47
C LEU A 168 0.81 -4.38 6.37
N GLY A 169 1.24 -3.28 7.01
CA GLY A 169 0.39 -2.48 7.90
C GLY A 169 -0.97 -2.12 7.28
N PRO A 170 -1.03 -1.44 6.12
CA PRO A 170 -2.27 -1.15 5.40
C PRO A 170 -3.17 -2.38 5.16
N ILE A 171 -2.56 -3.52 4.89
CA ILE A 171 -3.26 -4.78 4.64
C ILE A 171 -3.86 -5.32 5.94
N PHE A 172 -3.10 -5.30 7.04
CA PHE A 172 -3.56 -5.70 8.37
C PHE A 172 -4.69 -4.81 8.89
N TYR A 173 -4.62 -3.49 8.71
CA TYR A 173 -5.74 -2.58 9.03
C TYR A 173 -7.01 -2.95 8.27
N THR A 174 -6.87 -3.35 7.01
CA THR A 174 -8.00 -3.75 6.17
C THR A 174 -8.60 -5.07 6.63
N VAL A 175 -7.74 -6.03 7.00
CA VAL A 175 -8.17 -7.32 7.58
C VAL A 175 -8.93 -7.10 8.88
N ASP A 176 -8.39 -6.31 9.81
CA ASP A 176 -9.03 -6.02 11.10
C ASP A 176 -10.39 -5.33 10.89
N SER A 177 -10.45 -4.38 9.96
CA SER A 177 -11.71 -3.71 9.61
C SER A 177 -12.74 -4.68 9.01
N PHE A 178 -12.28 -5.62 8.18
CA PHE A 178 -13.13 -6.64 7.57
C PHE A 178 -13.66 -7.65 8.61
N THR A 179 -12.83 -8.10 9.55
CA THR A 179 -13.25 -9.01 10.63
C THR A 179 -14.20 -8.35 11.62
N LEU A 180 -14.09 -7.04 11.82
CA LEU A 180 -15.05 -6.22 12.58
C LEU A 180 -16.39 -6.03 11.85
N GLY A 181 -16.52 -6.48 10.60
CA GLY A 181 -17.75 -6.36 9.81
C GLY A 181 -18.02 -4.95 9.31
N LEU A 182 -16.98 -4.12 9.20
CA LEU A 182 -17.11 -2.80 8.60
C LEU A 182 -17.34 -2.93 7.10
N ASP A 183 -18.21 -2.07 6.56
CA ASP A 183 -18.41 -1.99 5.12
C ASP A 183 -17.17 -1.37 4.44
N LEU A 184 -16.49 -2.18 3.64
CA LEU A 184 -15.28 -1.81 2.89
C LEU A 184 -15.53 -1.64 1.40
N THR A 185 -16.78 -1.68 0.92
CA THR A 185 -17.11 -1.66 -0.51
C THR A 185 -16.47 -0.48 -1.25
N GLY A 186 -16.48 0.72 -0.66
CA GLY A 186 -15.83 1.89 -1.23
C GLY A 186 -14.29 1.86 -1.19
N PHE A 187 -13.70 1.21 -0.20
CA PHE A 187 -12.24 1.10 -0.05
C PHE A 187 -11.64 -0.01 -0.92
N LEU A 188 -12.46 -1.01 -1.28
CA LEU A 188 -12.04 -2.22 -1.95
C LEU A 188 -11.21 -1.98 -3.23
N PRO A 189 -11.56 -1.04 -4.15
CA PRO A 189 -10.75 -0.81 -5.35
C PRO A 189 -9.32 -0.34 -5.05
N SER A 190 -9.16 0.54 -4.05
CA SER A 190 -7.85 1.03 -3.60
C SER A 190 -7.03 -0.09 -2.96
N PHE A 191 -7.69 -0.93 -2.16
CA PHE A 191 -7.06 -2.08 -1.54
C PHE A 191 -6.66 -3.15 -2.57
N MET A 192 -7.48 -3.40 -3.61
CA MET A 192 -7.13 -4.28 -4.72
C MET A 192 -5.87 -3.78 -5.45
N ALA A 193 -5.82 -2.47 -5.77
CA ALA A 193 -4.67 -1.87 -6.44
C ALA A 193 -3.40 -1.95 -5.57
N TYR A 194 -3.52 -1.67 -4.26
CA TYR A 194 -2.42 -1.83 -3.33
C TYR A 194 -1.92 -3.28 -3.27
N SER A 195 -2.84 -4.24 -3.18
CA SER A 195 -2.52 -5.68 -3.14
C SER A 195 -1.79 -6.14 -4.40
N LEU A 196 -2.14 -5.63 -5.58
CA LEU A 196 -1.44 -5.95 -6.83
C LEU A 196 -0.04 -5.33 -6.93
N THR A 197 0.17 -4.17 -6.31
CA THR A 197 1.45 -3.44 -6.33
C THR A 197 2.40 -3.88 -5.22
N TRP A 198 1.91 -4.56 -4.18
CA TRP A 198 2.77 -5.02 -3.09
C TRP A 198 3.88 -5.98 -3.56
N PRO A 199 3.60 -7.07 -4.32
CA PRO A 199 4.64 -8.02 -4.74
C PRO A 199 5.63 -7.45 -5.75
N THR A 200 5.19 -6.54 -6.64
CA THR A 200 6.04 -5.94 -7.68
C THR A 200 7.08 -4.98 -7.11
N LYS A 201 6.92 -4.58 -5.85
CA LYS A 201 7.81 -3.69 -5.11
C LYS A 201 8.65 -4.43 -4.07
N ALA A 202 8.69 -5.77 -4.12
CA ALA A 202 9.59 -6.55 -3.28
C ALA A 202 11.06 -6.25 -3.62
N PRO A 203 11.93 -5.93 -2.63
CA PRO A 203 13.34 -5.70 -2.90
C PRO A 203 14.02 -6.99 -3.36
N LYS A 204 15.08 -6.86 -4.15
CA LYS A 204 15.81 -8.02 -4.69
C LYS A 204 16.29 -8.96 -3.59
N ASP A 205 16.70 -8.41 -2.46
CA ASP A 205 17.16 -9.20 -1.32
C ASP A 205 16.04 -10.06 -0.75
N PHE A 206 14.82 -9.53 -0.61
CA PHE A 206 13.67 -10.32 -0.19
C PHE A 206 13.31 -11.41 -1.20
N VAL A 207 13.42 -11.13 -2.51
CA VAL A 207 13.23 -12.16 -3.55
C VAL A 207 14.29 -13.26 -3.43
N ASN A 208 15.54 -12.90 -3.13
CA ASN A 208 16.61 -13.86 -2.90
C ASN A 208 16.33 -14.70 -1.64
N GLN A 209 15.82 -14.10 -0.55
CA GLN A 209 15.43 -14.81 0.67
C GLN A 209 14.29 -15.81 0.40
N ILE A 210 13.28 -15.43 -0.41
CA ILE A 210 12.22 -16.37 -0.84
C ILE A 210 12.82 -17.53 -1.64
N ASN A 211 13.72 -17.24 -2.59
CA ASN A 211 14.35 -18.27 -3.43
C ASN A 211 15.26 -19.20 -2.62
N ALA A 212 15.90 -18.67 -1.57
CA ALA A 212 16.67 -19.45 -0.60
C ALA A 212 15.76 -20.24 0.37
N GLY A 213 14.46 -19.99 0.35
CA GLY A 213 13.49 -20.64 1.22
C GLY A 213 13.58 -20.17 2.68
N GLU A 214 14.00 -18.94 2.93
CA GLU A 214 14.09 -18.42 4.30
C GLU A 214 12.71 -18.31 4.96
N SER A 215 12.57 -18.89 6.14
CA SER A 215 11.29 -18.97 6.87
C SER A 215 10.66 -17.61 7.15
N HIS A 216 11.46 -16.60 7.47
CA HIS A 216 10.94 -15.26 7.75
C HIS A 216 10.31 -14.62 6.50
N ALA A 217 10.99 -14.70 5.35
CA ALA A 217 10.47 -14.17 4.09
C ALA A 217 9.20 -14.91 3.65
N LEU A 218 9.18 -16.23 3.84
CA LEU A 218 8.00 -17.07 3.61
C LEU A 218 6.84 -16.71 4.55
N LEU A 219 7.09 -16.38 5.81
CA LEU A 219 6.06 -15.92 6.76
C LEU A 219 5.45 -14.57 6.39
N VAL A 220 6.27 -13.61 5.94
CA VAL A 220 5.79 -12.32 5.44
C VAL A 220 4.88 -12.55 4.23
N LEU A 221 5.30 -13.43 3.31
CA LEU A 221 4.53 -13.78 2.12
C LEU A 221 3.23 -14.54 2.45
N LEU A 222 3.28 -15.44 3.43
CA LEU A 222 2.09 -16.14 3.94
C LEU A 222 1.09 -15.15 4.54
N SER A 223 1.56 -14.21 5.37
CA SER A 223 0.74 -13.18 5.99
C SER A 223 0.05 -12.31 4.95
N PHE A 224 0.77 -11.92 3.89
CA PHE A 224 0.22 -11.21 2.74
C PHE A 224 -0.89 -12.00 2.05
N TYR A 225 -0.61 -13.21 1.56
CA TYR A 225 -1.58 -13.99 0.79
C TYR A 225 -2.80 -14.40 1.62
N SER A 226 -2.61 -14.68 2.91
CA SER A 226 -3.72 -15.02 3.83
C SER A 226 -4.64 -13.82 4.05
N SER A 227 -4.06 -12.62 4.22
CA SER A 227 -4.81 -11.38 4.34
C SER A 227 -5.62 -11.06 3.09
N VAL A 228 -4.99 -11.18 1.92
CA VAL A 228 -5.65 -10.96 0.62
C VAL A 228 -6.70 -12.04 0.33
N TRP A 229 -6.46 -13.29 0.75
CA TRP A 229 -7.43 -14.37 0.67
C TRP A 229 -8.68 -14.00 1.45
N LEU A 230 -8.57 -13.60 2.72
CA LEU A 230 -9.72 -13.27 3.55
C LEU A 230 -10.55 -12.11 2.99
N THR A 231 -9.89 -11.09 2.44
CA THR A 231 -10.51 -9.81 2.06
C THR A 231 -10.97 -9.73 0.61
N LEU A 232 -10.25 -10.33 -0.35
CA LEU A 232 -10.55 -10.20 -1.79
C LEU A 232 -11.08 -11.47 -2.46
N SER A 233 -10.92 -12.66 -1.87
CA SER A 233 -11.19 -13.90 -2.61
C SER A 233 -12.66 -14.15 -2.97
N ASN A 234 -13.61 -13.49 -2.29
CA ASN A 234 -15.03 -13.51 -2.65
C ASN A 234 -15.37 -12.51 -3.74
N GLU A 235 -14.63 -11.40 -3.81
CA GLU A 235 -14.90 -10.27 -4.69
C GLU A 235 -14.13 -10.37 -6.02
N VAL A 236 -12.99 -11.07 -6.01
CA VAL A 236 -12.04 -11.06 -7.12
C VAL A 236 -11.50 -12.46 -7.45
N TRP A 237 -11.77 -12.90 -8.68
CA TRP A 237 -11.43 -14.25 -9.14
C TRP A 237 -9.93 -14.58 -9.08
N TRP A 238 -9.05 -13.61 -9.34
CA TRP A 238 -7.61 -13.84 -9.32
C TRP A 238 -7.10 -14.06 -7.89
N ALA A 239 -7.66 -13.34 -6.92
CA ALA A 239 -7.29 -13.46 -5.51
C ALA A 239 -7.70 -14.83 -4.98
N HIS A 240 -8.86 -15.33 -5.41
CA HIS A 240 -9.35 -16.64 -5.02
C HIS A 240 -8.33 -17.74 -5.35
N ARG A 241 -8.05 -17.95 -6.64
CA ARG A 241 -7.19 -19.08 -7.03
C ARG A 241 -5.73 -18.88 -6.58
N ARG A 242 -5.20 -17.66 -6.69
CA ARG A 242 -3.79 -17.40 -6.44
C ARG A 242 -3.44 -17.46 -4.97
N CYS A 243 -4.21 -16.79 -4.10
CA CYS A 243 -3.89 -16.74 -2.68
C CYS A 243 -4.01 -18.14 -2.05
N ARG A 244 -5.04 -18.91 -2.41
CA ARG A 244 -5.18 -20.31 -1.97
C ARG A 244 -3.95 -21.15 -2.29
N MET A 245 -3.54 -21.20 -3.57
CA MET A 245 -2.38 -22.01 -3.96
C MET A 245 -1.10 -21.53 -3.27
N MET A 246 -0.90 -20.22 -3.14
CA MET A 246 0.31 -19.69 -2.49
C MET A 246 0.34 -20.01 -0.99
N CYS A 247 -0.77 -19.86 -0.27
CA CYS A 247 -0.86 -20.22 1.14
C CYS A 247 -0.58 -21.72 1.35
N GLU A 248 -1.18 -22.61 0.55
CA GLU A 248 -0.95 -24.06 0.64
C GLU A 248 0.53 -24.43 0.39
N LEU A 249 1.16 -23.86 -0.65
CA LEU A 249 2.58 -24.08 -0.96
C LEU A 249 3.50 -23.57 0.14
N ILE A 250 3.30 -22.33 0.60
CA ILE A 250 4.15 -21.72 1.62
C ILE A 250 4.03 -22.45 2.95
N LEU A 251 2.83 -22.82 3.38
CA LEU A 251 2.61 -23.61 4.60
C LEU A 251 3.27 -24.98 4.52
N SER A 252 3.22 -25.65 3.35
CA SER A 252 3.90 -26.94 3.16
C SER A 252 5.43 -26.80 3.27
N GLN A 253 5.99 -25.73 2.73
CA GLN A 253 7.42 -25.46 2.80
C GLN A 253 7.88 -25.15 4.23
N LEU A 254 7.15 -24.28 4.93
CA LEU A 254 7.45 -23.90 6.31
C LEU A 254 7.33 -25.09 7.28
N THR A 255 6.34 -25.96 7.08
CA THR A 255 6.19 -27.18 7.89
C THR A 255 7.22 -28.25 7.58
N TYR A 256 7.72 -28.33 6.35
CA TYR A 256 8.84 -29.22 5.99
C TYR A 256 10.14 -28.83 6.68
N GLN A 257 10.43 -27.52 6.79
CA GLN A 257 11.67 -27.01 7.39
C GLN A 257 11.76 -27.24 8.91
N LYS A 258 10.64 -27.46 9.60
CA LYS A 258 10.56 -27.77 11.05
C LYS A 258 11.35 -26.80 11.95
N GLU A 259 11.41 -25.53 11.60
CA GLU A 259 12.05 -24.53 12.45
C GLU A 259 11.18 -24.27 13.69
N SER A 260 11.73 -24.57 14.87
CA SER A 260 11.02 -24.40 16.15
C SER A 260 10.65 -22.95 16.43
N PHE A 261 11.47 -22.00 15.96
CA PHE A 261 11.29 -20.57 16.22
C PHE A 261 9.99 -19.99 15.62
N TRP A 262 9.65 -20.41 14.39
CA TRP A 262 8.50 -19.87 13.65
C TRP A 262 7.23 -20.72 13.75
N SER A 263 7.33 -21.92 14.35
CA SER A 263 6.22 -22.88 14.47
C SER A 263 4.98 -22.29 15.16
N GLU A 264 5.18 -21.46 16.19
CA GLU A 264 4.12 -20.78 16.92
C GLU A 264 3.38 -19.76 16.02
N ASN A 265 4.14 -18.95 15.27
CA ASN A 265 3.60 -17.95 14.34
C ASN A 265 2.80 -18.60 13.21
N ILE A 266 3.30 -19.71 12.64
CA ILE A 266 2.60 -20.46 11.59
C ILE A 266 1.25 -20.97 12.11
N THR A 267 1.23 -21.49 13.34
CA THR A 267 0.01 -22.01 13.97
C THR A 267 -0.99 -20.87 14.21
N ARG A 268 -0.55 -19.72 14.72
CA ARG A 268 -1.41 -18.54 14.93
C ARG A 268 -2.01 -18.02 13.62
N ILE A 269 -1.22 -17.96 12.54
CA ILE A 269 -1.73 -17.58 11.21
C ILE A 269 -2.79 -18.59 10.75
N ALA A 270 -2.49 -19.89 10.85
CA ALA A 270 -3.42 -20.93 10.43
C ALA A 270 -4.74 -20.89 11.22
N GLU A 271 -4.70 -20.68 12.53
CA GLU A 271 -5.88 -20.53 13.38
C GLU A 271 -6.70 -19.28 13.02
N TYR A 272 -6.03 -18.14 12.83
CA TYR A 272 -6.69 -16.87 12.50
C TYR A 272 -7.42 -16.92 11.14
N PHE A 273 -6.84 -17.61 10.16
CA PHE A 273 -7.40 -17.71 8.82
C PHE A 273 -8.15 -19.02 8.53
N ASN A 274 -8.40 -19.87 9.54
CA ASN A 274 -9.07 -21.17 9.42
C ASN A 274 -8.42 -22.14 8.41
N PHE A 275 -7.09 -22.22 8.40
CA PHE A 275 -6.37 -23.19 7.58
C PHE A 275 -6.24 -24.51 8.32
N ASN A 276 -6.62 -25.61 7.65
CA ASN A 276 -6.62 -26.93 8.25
C ASN A 276 -5.44 -27.76 7.73
N GLN A 277 -4.74 -28.42 8.63
CA GLN A 277 -3.73 -29.40 8.26
C GLN A 277 -4.39 -30.77 8.09
N LYS A 278 -4.28 -31.35 6.90
CA LYS A 278 -4.72 -32.72 6.62
C LYS A 278 -3.78 -33.73 7.28
N THR A 279 -4.28 -34.92 7.52
CA THR A 279 -3.55 -36.06 8.14
C THR A 279 -2.31 -36.51 7.35
N ASN A 280 -2.19 -36.12 6.08
CA ASN A 280 -1.04 -36.37 5.22
C ASN A 280 0.04 -35.25 5.30
N GLY A 281 -0.13 -34.26 6.18
CA GLY A 281 0.78 -33.11 6.31
C GLY A 281 0.57 -31.99 5.28
N THR A 282 -0.38 -32.14 4.35
CA THR A 282 -0.77 -31.08 3.40
C THR A 282 -1.74 -30.11 4.05
N TRP A 283 -1.66 -28.83 3.68
CA TRP A 283 -2.58 -27.81 4.17
C TRP A 283 -3.74 -27.62 3.20
N GLU A 284 -4.94 -27.41 3.74
CA GLU A 284 -6.11 -27.03 2.97
C GLU A 284 -6.63 -25.68 3.49
N VAL A 285 -6.64 -24.71 2.59
CA VAL A 285 -7.22 -23.40 2.84
C VAL A 285 -8.73 -23.52 2.61
N GLY A 286 -9.49 -23.41 3.71
CA GLY A 286 -10.96 -23.42 3.68
C GLY A 286 -11.53 -22.14 3.07
N CYS A 287 -12.86 -22.04 2.99
CA CYS A 287 -13.52 -20.82 2.50
C CYS A 287 -13.08 -19.59 3.31
N PRO A 288 -13.02 -18.40 2.67
CA PRO A 288 -12.70 -17.14 3.34
C PRO A 288 -13.81 -16.81 4.35
N SER A 289 -13.64 -17.25 5.59
CA SER A 289 -14.52 -16.95 6.70
C SER A 289 -13.67 -16.46 7.87
N PRO A 290 -13.96 -15.27 8.43
CA PRO A 290 -13.21 -14.78 9.58
C PRO A 290 -13.46 -15.69 10.79
N THR A 291 -12.40 -16.23 11.40
CA THR A 291 -12.49 -16.76 12.76
C THR A 291 -12.42 -15.57 13.70
N ARG A 292 -13.43 -15.37 14.54
CA ARG A 292 -13.27 -14.50 15.72
C ARG A 292 -12.35 -15.24 16.69
N ILE A 293 -11.13 -14.73 16.86
CA ILE A 293 -10.28 -15.03 18.02
C ILE A 293 -10.42 -13.86 18.98
#